data_AF-A0A498T1U3-F1
#
_entry.id   AF-A0A498T1U3-F1
#
_cell.length_a   1.000
_cell.length_b   1.000
_cell.length_c   1.000
_cell.angle_alpha   90.00
_cell.angle_beta   90.00
_cell.angle_gamma   90.00
#
_symmetry.space_group_name_H-M   'P 1'
#
loop_
_entity.id
_entity.type
_entity.pdbx_description
1 polymer ?
#
loop_
_entity_poly.entity_id
_entity_poly.type
_entity_poly.pdbx_seq_one_letter_code
_entity_poly.pdbx_strand_id
1 'polypeptide(L)'
;MVIREVITEPFHIKINDKWLHIDEETLKKHPGGIAMTAYRETDATTAFHIFHSGSKLAYQMINEMSTSSVNYEPPKEQSKGYYFLVHINNY
;
A
#
# COMPACT_ATOMS: atom_id res chain seq x y z
N MET A 1 -15.32 -16.94 -12.66
CA MET A 1 -14.05 -16.69 -11.94
C MET A 1 -13.38 -15.50 -12.59
N VAL A 2 -13.26 -14.37 -11.90
CA VAL A 2 -12.51 -13.22 -12.43
C VAL A 2 -11.06 -13.42 -12.04
N ILE A 3 -10.19 -13.67 -13.02
CA ILE A 3 -8.75 -13.66 -12.80
C ILE A 3 -8.35 -12.19 -12.76
N ARG A 4 -8.24 -11.63 -11.55
CA ARG A 4 -7.58 -10.34 -11.36
C ARG A 4 -6.09 -10.64 -11.31
N GLU A 5 -5.32 -10.06 -12.21
CA GLU A 5 -3.86 -10.07 -12.06
C GLU A 5 -3.53 -9.43 -10.71
N VAL A 6 -3.00 -10.24 -9.79
CA VAL A 6 -2.56 -9.75 -8.50
C VAL A 6 -1.22 -9.09 -8.73
N ILE A 7 -1.22 -7.76 -8.81
CA ILE A 7 0.01 -6.98 -8.89
C ILE A 7 0.72 -7.11 -7.54
N THR A 8 1.72 -7.99 -7.48
CA THR A 8 2.58 -8.18 -6.30
C THR A 8 3.88 -7.39 -6.36
N GLU A 9 4.08 -6.60 -7.42
CA GLU A 9 5.31 -5.82 -7.60
C GLU A 9 5.60 -4.93 -6.38
N PRO A 10 6.87 -4.84 -5.93
CA PRO A 10 7.27 -3.95 -4.85
C PRO A 10 6.81 -2.50 -5.07
N PHE A 11 6.57 -1.78 -3.99
CA PHE A 11 6.08 -0.41 -4.03
C PHE A 11 6.44 0.38 -2.77
N HIS A 12 6.22 1.69 -2.80
CA HIS A 12 6.33 2.51 -1.59
C HIS A 12 4.96 2.95 -1.10
N ILE A 13 4.86 3.12 0.21
CA ILE A 13 3.73 3.77 0.88
C ILE A 13 4.28 4.77 1.88
N LYS A 14 3.55 5.86 2.12
CA LYS A 14 3.94 6.84 3.12
C LYS A 14 3.12 6.65 4.39
N ILE A 15 3.80 6.53 5.54
CA ILE A 15 3.19 6.44 6.87
C ILE A 15 3.97 7.35 7.81
N ASN A 16 3.29 8.26 8.52
CA ASN A 16 3.91 9.21 9.47
C ASN A 16 5.07 9.98 8.85
N ASP A 17 4.84 10.55 7.67
CA ASP A 17 5.83 11.29 6.89
C ASP A 17 7.06 10.52 6.41
N LYS A 18 7.04 9.19 6.51
CA LYS A 18 8.14 8.33 6.04
C LYS A 18 7.69 7.40 4.93
N TRP A 19 8.48 7.36 3.86
CA TRP A 19 8.30 6.39 2.78
C TRP A 19 8.87 5.04 3.20
N LEU A 20 8.02 4.02 3.12
CA LEU A 20 8.34 2.63 3.44
C LEU A 20 8.35 1.83 2.16
N HIS A 21 9.42 1.07 1.93
CA HIS A 21 9.48 0.10 0.85
C HIS A 21 8.74 -1.17 1.25
N ILE A 22 7.77 -1.59 0.44
CA ILE A 22 6.99 -2.81 0.59
C ILE A 22 7.44 -3.78 -0.48
N ASP A 23 8.20 -4.79 -0.07
CA ASP A 23 8.60 -5.90 -0.93
C ASP A 23 7.51 -6.98 -1.04
N GLU A 24 7.74 -7.95 -1.92
CA GLU A 24 6.81 -9.06 -2.12
C GLU A 24 6.57 -9.90 -0.87
N GLU A 25 7.61 -10.07 -0.03
CA GLU A 25 7.52 -10.90 1.18
C GLU A 25 6.64 -10.23 2.23
N THR A 26 6.81 -8.93 2.42
CA THR A 26 6.00 -8.09 3.29
C THR A 26 4.55 -8.11 2.83
N LEU A 27 4.30 -7.96 1.52
CA LEU A 27 2.95 -8.04 0.95
C LEU A 27 2.32 -9.43 1.15
N LYS A 28 3.07 -10.51 0.95
CA LYS A 28 2.59 -11.90 1.14
C LYS A 28 2.25 -12.20 2.59
N LYS A 29 2.98 -11.62 3.55
CA LYS A 29 2.76 -11.81 4.99
C LYS A 29 1.71 -10.86 5.59
N HIS A 30 1.34 -9.80 4.88
CA HIS A 30 0.38 -8.83 5.37
C HIS A 30 -1.02 -9.47 5.56
N PRO A 31 -1.59 -9.48 6.78
CA PRO A 31 -2.90 -10.12 7.03
C PRO A 31 -4.06 -9.52 6.23
N GLY A 32 -3.99 -8.23 5.88
CA GLY A 32 -4.96 -7.58 4.98
C GLY A 32 -4.77 -7.92 3.51
N GLY A 33 -3.77 -8.74 3.17
CA GLY A 33 -3.44 -9.19 1.83
C GLY A 33 -3.26 -8.02 0.85
N ILE A 34 -3.86 -8.18 -0.33
CA ILE A 34 -3.76 -7.23 -1.45
C ILE A 34 -4.38 -5.87 -1.17
N ALA A 35 -5.16 -5.69 -0.09
CA ALA A 35 -5.75 -4.40 0.25
C ALA A 35 -4.69 -3.29 0.45
N MET A 36 -3.47 -3.69 0.84
CA MET A 36 -2.35 -2.75 0.98
C MET A 36 -1.94 -2.09 -0.34
N THR A 37 -2.16 -2.73 -1.49
CA THR A 37 -1.77 -2.17 -2.80
C THR A 37 -2.63 -0.99 -3.24
N ALA A 38 -3.79 -0.78 -2.60
CA ALA A 38 -4.63 0.39 -2.82
C ALA A 38 -3.95 1.71 -2.42
N TYR A 39 -2.88 1.64 -1.63
CA TYR A 39 -2.14 2.80 -1.13
C TYR A 39 -0.77 2.98 -1.80
N ARG A 40 -0.51 2.28 -2.91
CA ARG A 40 0.73 2.39 -3.70
C ARG A 40 1.04 3.85 -4.04
N GLU A 41 2.23 4.30 -3.69
CA GLU A 41 2.74 5.65 -3.92
C GLU A 41 1.85 6.77 -3.33
N THR A 42 1.16 6.48 -2.21
CA THR A 42 0.29 7.45 -1.52
C THR A 42 0.55 7.48 0.00
N ASP A 43 0.01 8.51 0.65
CA ASP A 43 -0.02 8.61 2.11
C ASP A 43 -1.13 7.72 2.69
N ALA A 44 -0.71 6.66 3.36
CA ALA A 44 -1.57 5.66 4.00
C ALA A 44 -1.71 5.89 5.51
N THR A 45 -1.20 6.99 6.07
CA THR A 45 -1.10 7.21 7.52
C THR A 45 -2.44 7.03 8.23
N THR A 46 -3.50 7.65 7.70
CA THR A 46 -4.85 7.55 8.29
C THR A 46 -5.36 6.12 8.25
N ALA A 47 -5.25 5.44 7.10
CA ALA A 47 -5.70 4.06 6.94
C ALA A 47 -4.93 3.11 7.87
N PHE A 48 -3.60 3.27 7.96
CA PHE A 48 -2.77 2.49 8.86
C PHE A 48 -3.28 2.58 10.30
N HIS A 49 -3.49 3.80 10.82
CA HIS A 49 -3.95 3.99 12.20
C HIS A 49 -5.37 3.47 12.45
N ILE A 50 -6.28 3.58 11.48
CA ILE A 50 -7.63 3.05 11.60
C ILE A 50 -7.62 1.52 11.67
N PHE A 51 -6.91 0.86 10.76
CA PHE A 51 -6.96 -0.61 10.65
C PHE A 51 -6.03 -1.34 11.61
N HIS A 52 -5.02 -0.67 12.17
CA HIS A 52 -4.03 -1.27 13.06
C HIS A 52 -4.07 -0.70 14.49
N SER A 53 -5.15 0.00 14.85
CA SER A 53 -5.32 0.56 16.20
C SER A 53 -5.13 -0.53 17.27
N GLY A 54 -4.17 -0.32 18.17
CA GLY A 54 -3.86 -1.27 19.25
C GLY A 54 -2.89 -2.41 18.89
N SER A 55 -2.47 -2.54 17.63
CA SER A 55 -1.48 -3.55 17.23
C SER A 55 -0.05 -3.07 17.49
N LYS A 56 0.55 -3.49 18.62
CA LYS A 56 1.97 -3.18 18.90
C LYS A 56 2.91 -3.70 17.80
N LEU A 57 2.63 -4.90 17.29
CA LEU A 57 3.42 -5.54 16.25
C LEU A 57 3.45 -4.71 14.95
N ALA A 58 2.30 -4.22 14.48
CA ALA A 58 2.24 -3.42 13.26
C ALA A 58 3.04 -2.12 13.38
N TYR A 59 2.95 -1.46 14.54
CA TYR A 59 3.71 -0.23 14.82
C TYR A 59 5.22 -0.49 14.95
N GLN A 60 5.63 -1.64 15.50
CA GLN A 60 7.03 -2.05 15.54
C GLN A 60 7.58 -2.29 14.12
N MET A 61 6.83 -3.02 13.29
CA MET A 61 7.24 -3.31 11.91
C MET A 61 7.49 -2.04 11.10
N ILE A 62 6.57 -1.06 11.14
CA ILE A 62 6.78 0.19 10.39
C ILE A 62 7.95 1.00 10.93
N ASN A 63 8.24 0.93 12.24
CA ASN A 63 9.38 1.62 12.82
C ASN A 63 10.70 1.01 12.32
N GLU A 64 10.81 -0.32 12.29
CA GLU A 64 11.96 -1.06 11.76
C GLU A 64 12.16 -0.82 10.25
N MET A 65 11.08 -0.79 9.48
CA MET A 65 11.14 -0.43 8.06
C MET A 65 11.60 1.02 7.86
N SER A 66 11.15 1.93 8.72
CA SER A 66 11.47 3.35 8.63
C SER A 66 12.91 3.69 8.99
N THR A 67 13.59 2.86 9.79
CA THR A 67 15.02 3.04 10.07
C THR A 67 15.90 2.70 8.87
N SER A 68 15.36 1.97 7.90
CA SER A 68 16.06 1.53 6.69
C SER A 68 15.71 2.36 5.46
N SER A 69 14.86 3.41 5.59
CA SER A 69 14.36 4.16 4.45
C SER A 69 15.45 5.06 3.84
N VAL A 70 15.85 4.73 2.61
CA VAL A 70 16.62 5.60 1.72
C VAL A 70 15.71 6.75 1.26
N ASN A 71 16.26 7.95 1.01
CA ASN A 71 15.54 9.13 0.52
C ASN A 71 14.76 8.83 -0.77
N TYR A 72 13.53 8.34 -0.62
CA TYR A 72 12.61 8.09 -1.72
C TYR A 72 11.82 9.36 -2.00
N GLU A 73 11.96 9.88 -3.21
CA GLU A 73 11.05 10.90 -3.75
C GLU A 73 10.06 10.20 -4.68
N PRO A 74 8.75 10.26 -4.41
CA PRO A 74 7.76 9.68 -5.31
C PRO A 74 7.84 10.38 -6.68
N PRO A 75 7.56 9.67 -7.78
CA PRO A 75 7.39 10.29 -9.08
C PRO A 75 6.37 11.42 -8.99
N LYS A 76 6.70 12.61 -9.51
CA LYS A 76 5.76 13.74 -9.57
C LYS A 76 4.48 13.29 -10.26
N GLU A 77 3.43 13.21 -9.44
CA GLU A 77 2.02 12.92 -9.72
C GLU A 77 1.66 12.76 -11.20
N GLN A 78 1.47 11.51 -11.64
CA GLN A 78 0.48 11.25 -12.68
C GLN A 78 -0.85 11.08 -11.96
N SER A 79 -1.67 12.13 -11.99
CA SER A 79 -3.10 12.09 -11.70
C SER A 79 -3.75 10.94 -12.48
N LYS A 80 -3.81 9.75 -11.89
CA LYS A 80 -4.63 8.64 -12.38
C LYS A 80 -5.75 8.48 -11.39
N GLY A 81 -6.81 9.26 -11.62
CA GLY A 81 -8.13 8.94 -11.09
C GLY A 81 -8.42 7.48 -11.42
N TYR A 82 -8.64 6.68 -10.38
CA TYR A 82 -9.09 5.30 -10.52
C TYR A 82 -10.48 5.32 -11.19
N TYR A 83 -10.51 5.18 -12.52
CA TYR A 83 -11.73 4.84 -13.24
C TYR A 83 -12.15 3.43 -12.84
N PHE A 84 -12.95 3.31 -11.79
CA PHE A 84 -13.90 2.21 -11.66
C PHE A 84 -15.01 2.44 -12.70
N LEU A 85 -14.71 2.19 -13.97
CA LEU A 85 -15.75 2.02 -14.99
C LEU A 85 -16.24 0.58 -14.90
N VAL A 86 -17.34 0.40 -14.16
CA VAL A 86 -18.18 -0.78 -14.23
C VAL A 86 -18.72 -0.86 -15.66
N HIS A 87 -18.08 -1.66 -16.53
CA HIS A 87 -18.70 -2.07 -17.78
C HIS A 87 -19.76 -3.13 -17.48
N ILE A 88 -20.99 -2.67 -17.28
CA ILE A 88 -22.18 -3.51 -17.36
C ILE A 88 -22.56 -3.53 -18.85
N ASN A 89 -22.18 -4.59 -19.57
CA ASN A 89 -22.69 -4.81 -20.93
C ASN A 89 -24.12 -5.35 -20.83
N ASN A 90 -25.10 -4.49 -21.12
CA ASN A 90 -26.42 -4.91 -21.56
C ASN A 90 -26.33 -5.25 -23.05
N TYR A 91 -26.40 -6.54 -23.40
CA TYR A 91 -27.06 -7.06 -24.60
C TYR A 91 -27.48 -8.51 -24.33
#